data_AF-M1ECM9-F1
#
_entry.id   AF-M1ECM9-F1
#
_cell.length_a   1.000
_cell.length_b   1.000
_cell.length_c   1.000
_cell.angle_alpha   90.00
_cell.angle_beta   90.00
_cell.angle_gamma   90.00
#
_symmetry.space_group_name_H-M   'P 1'
#
loop_
_entity.id
_entity.type
_entity.pdbx_description
1 polymer ?
#
loop_
_entity_poly.entity_id
_entity_poly.type
_entity_poly.pdbx_seq_one_letter_code
_entity_poly.pdbx_strand_id
1 'polypeptide(L)'
;EILWREWEDFSAQPDAQGLEAGDGPQFQFTVMSYNILAQDLMQQSSELYMHCHPDILNWNYRFANLMQEFQHWDPDILCLQEVQEDHYWEQLEPSLR
;
A
#
# COMPACT_ATOMS: atom_id res chain seq x y z
N GLU A 1 -18.56 -12.88 -6.44
CA GLU A 1 -18.80 -11.56 -5.85
C GLU A 1 -17.51 -10.78 -5.96
N ILE A 2 -17.52 -9.58 -6.54
CA ILE A 2 -16.30 -8.75 -6.61
C ILE A 2 -16.26 -7.95 -5.32
N LEU A 3 -15.25 -8.19 -4.49
CA LEU A 3 -15.03 -7.45 -3.25
C LEU A 3 -14.19 -6.21 -3.59
N TRP A 4 -14.81 -5.04 -3.58
CA TRP A 4 -14.12 -3.76 -3.68
C TRP A 4 -13.74 -3.27 -2.28
N ARG A 5 -12.65 -2.51 -2.19
CA ARG A 5 -12.29 -1.77 -0.98
C ARG A 5 -13.00 -0.42 -1.03
N GLU A 6 -13.76 -0.09 0.01
CA GLU A 6 -14.48 1.18 0.13
C GLU A 6 -13.92 1.98 1.31
N TRP A 7 -14.01 3.31 1.22
CA TRP A 7 -13.73 4.18 2.35
C TRP A 7 -14.87 4.11 3.37
N GLU A 8 -14.52 3.97 4.64
CA GLU A 8 -15.45 4.16 5.75
C GLU A 8 -15.22 5.54 6.37
N ASP A 9 -16.28 6.34 6.43
CA ASP A 9 -16.23 7.70 6.99
C ASP A 9 -16.48 7.67 8.51
N PHE A 10 -15.45 8.03 9.28
CA PHE A 10 -15.50 8.13 10.73
C PHE A 10 -15.61 9.57 11.24
N SER A 11 -15.71 10.58 10.35
CA SER A 11 -15.81 12.00 10.73
C SER A 11 -17.05 12.31 11.57
N ALA A 12 -18.09 11.49 11.47
CA ALA A 12 -19.32 11.61 12.26
C ALA A 12 -19.20 11.06 13.71
N GLN A 13 -18.08 10.41 14.07
CA GLN A 13 -17.90 9.95 15.44
C GLN A 13 -17.46 11.10 16.35
N PRO A 14 -18.13 11.29 17.51
CA PRO A 14 -17.71 12.29 18.47
C PRO A 14 -16.30 11.94 18.94
N ASP A 15 -15.43 12.95 18.97
CA ASP A 15 -14.05 12.81 19.38
C ASP A 15 -13.98 12.11 20.76
N ALA A 16 -13.07 11.14 20.94
CA ALA A 16 -12.98 10.33 22.15
C ALA A 16 -12.70 11.18 23.42
N GLN A 17 -12.33 12.45 23.21
CA GLN A 17 -11.99 13.44 24.23
C GLN A 17 -13.05 14.54 24.38
N GLY A 18 -14.14 14.53 23.60
CA GLY A 18 -15.23 15.52 23.68
C GLY A 18 -14.79 16.97 23.40
N LEU A 19 -13.62 17.15 22.79
CA LEU A 19 -13.12 18.45 22.38
C LEU A 19 -13.73 18.78 21.02
N GLU A 20 -14.45 19.90 20.93
CA GLU A 20 -14.90 20.38 19.63
C GLU A 20 -13.66 20.71 18.79
N ALA A 21 -13.64 20.19 17.56
CA ALA A 21 -12.63 20.56 16.60
C ALA A 21 -12.58 22.09 16.51
N GLY A 22 -11.45 22.68 16.88
CA GLY A 22 -11.30 24.13 16.89
C GLY A 22 -11.68 24.73 15.53
N ASP A 23 -12.28 25.92 15.55
CA ASP A 23 -12.89 26.65 14.41
C ASP A 23 -11.90 27.09 13.31
N GLY A 24 -10.70 26.49 13.27
CA GLY A 24 -9.64 26.76 12.29
C GLY A 24 -9.66 25.76 11.13
N PRO A 25 -8.99 26.09 10.01
CA PRO A 25 -8.89 25.18 8.88
C PRO A 25 -8.15 23.90 9.28
N GLN A 26 -8.80 22.75 9.06
CA GLN A 26 -8.20 21.44 9.28
C GLN A 26 -7.28 21.08 8.10
N PHE A 27 -6.06 20.64 8.42
CA PHE A 27 -5.16 20.04 7.44
C PHE A 27 -5.47 18.53 7.35
N GLN A 28 -5.80 18.06 6.15
CA GLN A 28 -6.11 16.66 5.88
C GLN A 28 -4.98 16.05 5.04
N PHE A 29 -4.61 14.82 5.36
CA PHE A 29 -3.66 14.03 4.58
C PHE A 29 -3.98 12.55 4.73
N THR A 30 -3.49 11.76 3.80
CA THR A 30 -3.70 10.32 3.70
C THR A 30 -2.39 9.58 3.97
N VAL A 31 -2.51 8.40 4.59
CA VAL A 31 -1.38 7.52 4.88
C VAL A 31 -1.71 6.14 4.34
N MET A 32 -0.81 5.58 3.56
CA MET A 32 -0.83 4.18 3.19
C MET A 32 0.32 3.46 3.88
N SER A 33 0.02 2.35 4.55
CA SER A 33 1.04 1.38 4.98
C SER A 33 0.82 0.08 4.22
N TYR A 34 1.82 -0.36 3.47
CA TYR A 34 1.67 -1.50 2.57
C TYR A 34 2.94 -2.38 2.52
N ASN A 35 2.79 -3.66 2.83
CA ASN A 35 3.85 -4.64 2.67
C ASN A 35 3.80 -5.18 1.24
N ILE A 36 4.89 -4.99 0.48
CA ILE A 36 4.92 -5.32 -0.95
C ILE A 36 5.47 -6.72 -1.26
N LEU A 37 5.84 -7.48 -0.22
CA LEU A 37 6.43 -8.82 -0.31
C LEU A 37 7.69 -8.84 -1.20
N ALA A 38 8.87 -8.80 -0.60
CA ALA A 38 10.13 -8.83 -1.36
C ALA A 38 10.23 -10.10 -2.20
N GLN A 39 10.81 -10.01 -3.40
CA GLN A 39 10.91 -11.16 -4.30
C GLN A 39 11.79 -12.26 -3.70
N ASP A 40 12.92 -11.88 -3.10
CA ASP A 40 13.85 -12.79 -2.46
C ASP A 40 13.20 -13.51 -1.27
N LEU A 41 12.43 -12.80 -0.43
CA LEU A 41 11.72 -13.39 0.71
C LEU A 41 10.65 -14.37 0.23
N MET A 42 9.88 -13.99 -0.79
CA MET A 42 8.89 -14.87 -1.40
C MET A 42 9.53 -16.14 -1.97
N GLN A 43 10.68 -16.04 -2.64
CA GLN A 43 11.41 -17.18 -3.18
C GLN A 43 12.00 -18.08 -2.10
N GLN A 44 12.52 -17.49 -1.00
CA GLN A 44 13.06 -18.24 0.14
C GLN A 44 11.98 -19.01 0.90
N SER A 45 10.72 -18.55 0.85
CA SER A 45 9.57 -19.19 1.50
C SER A 45 8.49 -19.59 0.50
N SER A 46 8.91 -20.13 -0.65
CA SER A 46 8.01 -20.50 -1.77
C SER A 46 6.87 -21.46 -1.40
N GLU A 47 7.05 -22.25 -0.34
CA GLU A 47 6.05 -23.16 0.21
C GLU A 47 4.77 -22.44 0.67
N LEU A 48 4.88 -21.17 1.08
CA LEU A 48 3.74 -20.35 1.47
C LEU A 48 2.85 -19.97 0.28
N TYR A 49 3.40 -19.99 -0.94
CA TYR A 49 2.79 -19.47 -2.15
C TYR A 49 2.51 -20.55 -3.21
N MET A 50 2.57 -21.85 -2.85
CA MET A 50 2.31 -22.96 -3.79
C MET A 50 0.92 -22.94 -4.43
N HIS A 51 -0.02 -22.22 -3.83
CA HIS A 51 -1.38 -22.03 -4.35
C HIS A 51 -1.46 -20.95 -5.43
N CYS A 52 -0.40 -20.18 -5.64
CA CYS A 52 -0.32 -19.14 -6.68
C CYS A 52 0.31 -19.69 -7.96
N HIS A 53 -0.17 -19.24 -9.12
CA HIS A 53 0.48 -19.54 -10.38
C HIS A 53 1.87 -18.87 -10.42
N PRO A 54 2.96 -19.53 -10.87
CA PRO A 54 4.30 -18.95 -10.85
C PRO A 54 4.42 -17.61 -11.57
N ASP A 55 3.70 -17.45 -12.69
CA ASP A 55 3.73 -16.21 -13.48
C ASP A 55 3.23 -14.99 -12.69
N ILE A 56 2.25 -15.17 -11.80
CA ILE A 56 1.72 -14.06 -10.99
C ILE A 56 2.61 -13.71 -9.79
N LEU A 57 3.57 -14.59 -9.45
CA LEU A 57 4.58 -14.35 -8.44
C LEU A 57 5.82 -13.65 -9.00
N ASN A 58 5.94 -13.52 -10.32
CA ASN A 58 7.04 -12.79 -10.94
C ASN A 58 7.02 -11.32 -10.52
N TRP A 59 8.18 -10.77 -10.16
CA TRP A 59 8.29 -9.39 -9.71
C TRP A 59 7.72 -8.38 -10.70
N ASN A 60 7.99 -8.51 -12.00
CA ASN A 60 7.50 -7.54 -12.99
C ASN A 60 5.97 -7.57 -13.11
N TYR A 61 5.36 -8.75 -12.97
CA TYR A 61 3.91 -8.87 -12.92
C TYR A 61 3.35 -8.19 -11.67
N ARG A 62 3.94 -8.46 -10.49
CA ARG A 62 3.49 -7.86 -9.23
C ARG A 62 3.72 -6.36 -9.17
N PHE A 63 4.87 -5.88 -9.62
CA PHE A 63 5.25 -4.48 -9.65
C PHE A 63 4.24 -3.64 -10.44
N ALA A 64 3.83 -4.11 -11.62
CA ALA A 64 2.81 -3.42 -12.42
C ALA A 64 1.47 -3.28 -11.67
N ASN A 65 1.10 -4.27 -10.85
CA ASN A 65 -0.12 -4.22 -10.05
C ASN A 65 0.04 -3.35 -8.79
N LEU A 66 1.21 -3.39 -8.15
CA LEU A 66 1.55 -2.53 -7.02
C LEU A 66 1.50 -1.05 -7.43
N MET A 67 2.04 -0.69 -8.60
CA MET A 67 1.98 0.68 -9.11
C MET A 67 0.53 1.11 -9.38
N GLN A 68 -0.30 0.23 -9.94
CA GLN A 68 -1.73 0.51 -10.09
C GLN A 68 -2.42 0.76 -8.75
N GLU A 69 -2.11 -0.04 -7.71
CA GLU A 69 -2.67 0.16 -6.37
C GLU A 69 -2.24 1.51 -5.77
N PHE A 70 -0.95 1.87 -5.87
CA PHE A 70 -0.46 3.13 -5.33
C PHE A 70 -1.04 4.34 -6.05
N GLN A 71 -1.14 4.28 -7.38
CA GLN A 71 -1.77 5.34 -8.20
C GLN A 71 -3.28 5.45 -7.95
N HIS A 72 -3.96 4.32 -7.68
CA HIS A 72 -5.39 4.32 -7.42
C HIS A 72 -5.75 5.06 -6.12
N TRP A 73 -4.95 4.87 -5.07
CA TRP A 73 -5.20 5.48 -3.76
C TRP A 73 -4.49 6.82 -3.53
N ASP A 74 -3.40 7.08 -4.26
CA ASP A 74 -2.62 8.34 -4.26
C ASP A 74 -2.37 8.93 -2.86
N PRO A 75 -1.70 8.21 -1.95
CA PRO A 75 -1.53 8.64 -0.57
C PRO A 75 -0.48 9.77 -0.44
N ASP A 76 -0.73 10.74 0.43
CA ASP A 76 0.24 11.81 0.74
C ASP A 76 1.51 11.25 1.41
N ILE A 77 1.38 10.18 2.18
CA ILE A 77 2.49 9.48 2.84
C ILE A 77 2.39 7.98 2.54
N LEU A 78 3.39 7.44 1.87
CA LEU A 78 3.51 6.01 1.55
C LEU A 78 4.59 5.34 2.41
N CYS A 79 4.19 4.37 3.23
CA CYS A 79 5.06 3.58 4.10
C CYS A 79 5.12 2.13 3.60
N LEU A 80 6.24 1.72 3.01
CA LEU A 80 6.42 0.38 2.47
C LEU A 80 7.21 -0.55 3.40
N GLN A 81 6.86 -1.83 3.43
CA GLN A 81 7.61 -2.91 4.09
C GLN A 81 7.98 -4.00 3.10
N GLU A 82 9.00 -4.80 3.45
CA GLU A 82 9.58 -5.83 2.57
C GLU A 82 9.99 -5.27 1.20
N VAL A 83 10.59 -4.09 1.22
CA VAL A 83 11.17 -3.49 0.02
C VAL A 83 12.54 -4.12 -0.23
N GLN A 84 12.70 -4.77 -1.38
CA GLN A 84 13.99 -5.28 -1.84
C GLN A 84 14.85 -4.14 -2.37
N GLU A 85 16.16 -4.15 -2.07
CA GLU A 85 17.06 -3.02 -2.32
C GLU A 85 17.23 -2.68 -3.81
N ASP A 86 17.49 -3.67 -4.65
CA ASP A 86 17.64 -3.50 -6.10
C ASP A 86 16.35 -2.99 -6.75
N HIS A 87 15.21 -3.62 -6.44
CA HIS A 87 13.90 -3.19 -6.91
C HIS A 87 13.52 -1.79 -6.42
N TYR A 88 14.01 -1.37 -5.26
CA TYR A 88 13.81 0.00 -4.79
C TYR A 88 14.48 1.00 -5.73
N TRP A 89 15.79 0.85 -5.94
CA TRP A 89 16.57 1.80 -6.72
C TRP A 89 16.25 1.76 -8.21
N GLU A 90 15.96 0.59 -8.76
CA GLU A 90 15.74 0.41 -10.19
C GLU A 90 14.31 0.71 -10.63
N GLN A 91 13.31 0.53 -9.75
CA GLN A 91 11.91 0.55 -10.14
C GLN A 91 11.01 1.40 -9.22
N LEU A 92 11.06 1.24 -7.90
CA LEU A 92 10.16 1.97 -6.99
C LEU A 92 10.49 3.46 -6.91
N GLU A 93 11.73 3.82 -6.56
CA GLU A 93 12.16 5.22 -6.43
C GLU A 93 11.88 6.04 -7.70
N PRO A 94 12.26 5.60 -8.92
CA PRO A 94 12.01 6.38 -10.12
C PRO A 94 10.52 6.44 -10.52
N SER A 95 9.69 5.49 -10.06
CA SER A 95 8.25 5.47 -10.39
C SER A 95 7.38 6.26 -9.41
N LEU A 96 7.88 6.50 -8.20
CA LEU A 96 7.16 7.19 -7.11
C LEU A 96 7.62 8.64 -6.91
N ARG A 97 8.53 9.13 -7.76
CA ARG A 97 9.08 10.48 -7.70
C ARG A 97 8.32 11.49 -8.55
#